data_AF-A0A8H9HKV9-F1
#
_entry.id   AF-A0A8H9HKV9-F1
#
_cell.length_a   1.000
_cell.length_b   1.000
_cell.length_c   1.000
_cell.angle_alpha   90.00
_cell.angle_beta   90.00
_cell.angle_gamma   90.00
#
_symmetry.space_group_name_H-M   'P 1'
#
loop_
_entity.id
_entity.type
_entity.pdbx_description
1 polymer ?
#
loop_
_entity_poly.entity_id
_entity_poly.type
_entity_poly.pdbx_seq_one_letter_code
_entity_poly.pdbx_strand_id
1 'polypeptide(L)' 'MAARSRIAGLTPREGDVLRELADGLSNAEIAGVLGMRESTVKAHVSRILTALGVANRVQAALLARDAGLVGDGG' A
#
# COMPACT_ATOMS: atom_id res chain seq x y z
N MET A 1 -4.78 16.43 -5.49
CA MET A 1 -3.99 16.92 -4.34
C MET A 1 -4.22 16.15 -3.04
N ALA A 2 -5.45 15.74 -2.68
CA ALA A 2 -5.70 15.05 -1.40
C ALA A 2 -5.04 13.66 -1.24
N ALA A 3 -4.96 12.86 -2.31
CA ALA A 3 -4.39 11.51 -2.25
C ALA A 3 -2.90 11.50 -1.85
N ARG A 4 -2.10 12.40 -2.46
CA ARG A 4 -0.67 12.55 -2.17
C ARG A 4 -0.39 12.93 -0.72
N SER A 5 -1.24 13.76 -0.12
CA SER A 5 -1.12 14.13 1.30
C SER A 5 -1.47 12.98 2.25
N ARG A 6 -2.45 12.14 1.91
CA ARG A 6 -2.80 10.96 2.72
C ARG A 6 -1.67 9.91 2.68
N ILE A 7 -1.07 9.73 1.51
CA ILE A 7 0.10 8.87 1.32
C ILE A 7 1.33 9.41 2.07
N ALA A 8 1.55 10.73 2.07
CA ALA A 8 2.65 11.34 2.82
C ALA A 8 2.55 11.14 4.35
N GLY A 9 1.36 10.83 4.87
CA GLY A 9 1.15 10.48 6.28
C GLY A 9 1.45 9.02 6.62
N LEU A 10 1.72 8.17 5.62
CA LEU A 10 2.11 6.78 5.85
C LEU A 10 3.57 6.71 6.31
N THR A 11 3.87 5.76 7.18
CA THR A 11 5.26 5.42 7.49
C THR A 11 5.96 4.88 6.24
N PRO A 12 7.31 4.94 6.16
CA PRO A 12 8.05 4.39 5.02
C PRO A 12 7.65 2.95 4.70
N ARG A 13 7.42 2.16 5.75
CA ARG A 13 7.05 0.76 5.60
C ARG A 13 5.63 0.54 5.09
N GLU A 14 4.69 1.39 5.49
CA GLU A 14 3.34 1.38 4.94
C GLU A 14 3.33 1.83 3.48
N GLY A 15 4.21 2.77 3.12
CA GLY A 15 4.44 3.17 1.72
C GLY A 15 4.95 2.01 0.86
N ASP A 16 5.93 1.25 1.36
CA ASP A 16 6.43 0.04 0.67
C ASP A 16 5.31 -0.99 0.48
N VAL A 17 4.57 -1.32 1.55
CA VAL A 17 3.44 -2.27 1.48
C VAL A 17 2.36 -1.79 0.50
N LEU A 18 2.06 -0.48 0.50
CA LEU A 18 1.07 0.10 -0.40
C LEU A 18 1.51 0.02 -1.88
N ARG A 19 2.80 0.17 -2.16
CA ARG A 19 3.36 0.02 -3.52
C ARG A 19 3.16 -1.39 -4.03
N GLU A 20 3.66 -2.39 -3.29
CA GLU A 20 3.54 -3.80 -3.67
C GLU A 20 2.07 -4.24 -3.77
N LEU A 21 1.21 -3.71 -2.90
CA LEU A 21 -0.23 -3.95 -2.95
C LEU A 21 -0.88 -3.35 -4.21
N ALA A 22 -0.39 -2.20 -4.68
CA ALA A 22 -0.86 -1.55 -5.89
C ALA A 22 -0.38 -2.25 -7.18
N ASP A 23 0.72 -3.00 -7.09
CA ASP A 23 1.20 -3.93 -8.12
C ASP A 23 0.41 -5.25 -8.15
N GLY A 24 -0.54 -5.42 -7.22
CA GLY A 24 -1.46 -6.55 -7.19
C GLY A 24 -0.96 -7.76 -6.38
N LEU A 25 0.19 -7.64 -5.72
CA LEU A 25 0.76 -8.73 -4.94
C LEU A 25 -0.12 -9.12 -3.74
N SER A 26 -0.21 -10.41 -3.46
CA SER A 26 -0.87 -10.95 -2.26
C SER A 26 -0.06 -10.62 -0.99
N ASN A 27 -0.69 -10.72 0.19
CA ASN A 27 0.01 -10.45 1.45
C ASN A 27 1.21 -11.38 1.67
N ALA A 28 1.17 -12.60 1.13
CA ALA A 28 2.26 -13.57 1.21
C ALA A 28 3.42 -13.18 0.29
N GLU A 29 3.13 -12.71 -0.92
CA GLU A 29 4.15 -12.20 -1.85
C GLU A 29 4.81 -10.93 -1.31
N ILE A 30 4.01 -9.97 -0.83
CA ILE A 30 4.51 -8.75 -0.17
C ILE A 30 5.40 -9.11 1.03
N ALA A 31 5.00 -10.11 1.82
CA ALA A 31 5.79 -10.60 2.94
C ALA A 31 7.15 -11.15 2.48
N GLY A 32 7.18 -11.89 1.36
CA GLY A 32 8.41 -12.36 0.75
C GLY A 32 9.31 -11.22 0.26
N VAL A 33 8.76 -10.28 -0.52
CA VAL A 33 9.48 -9.14 -1.10
C VAL A 33 10.06 -8.24 -0.01
N LEU A 34 9.28 -7.95 1.02
CA LEU A 34 9.69 -7.04 2.09
C LEU A 34 10.44 -7.74 3.22
N GLY A 35 10.56 -9.07 3.23
CA GLY A 35 11.18 -9.82 4.32
C GLY A 35 10.39 -9.72 5.64
N MET A 36 9.06 -9.76 5.55
CA MET A 36 8.13 -9.69 6.68
C MET A 36 7.35 -11.00 6.87
N ARG A 37 6.61 -11.10 7.97
CA ARG A 37 5.57 -12.13 8.10
C ARG A 37 4.28 -11.66 7.46
N GLU A 38 3.52 -12.57 6.86
CA GLU A 38 2.22 -12.28 6.26
C GLU A 38 1.24 -11.61 7.26
N SER A 39 1.28 -12.02 8.54
CA SER A 39 0.48 -11.40 9.60
C SER A 39 0.83 -9.93 9.84
N THR A 40 2.12 -9.58 9.73
CA THR A 40 2.61 -8.20 9.82
C THR A 40 2.13 -7.39 8.62
N VAL A 41 2.18 -7.97 7.41
CA VAL A 41 1.64 -7.33 6.21
C VAL A 41 0.14 -7.06 6.37
N LYS A 42 -0.64 -8.02 6.86
CA LYS A 42 -2.08 -7.83 7.14
C LYS A 42 -2.34 -6.65 8.09
N ALA A 43 -1.51 -6.50 9.13
CA ALA A 43 -1.61 -5.38 10.05
C ALA A 43 -1.31 -4.04 9.37
N HIS A 44 -0.26 -3.99 8.53
CA HIS A 44 0.05 -2.79 7.73
C HIS A 44 -1.08 -2.46 6.75
N VAL A 45 -1.61 -3.44 6.01
CA VAL A 45 -2.72 -3.23 5.08
C VAL A 45 -3.92 -2.64 5.82
N SER A 46 -4.32 -3.20 6.96
CA SER A 46 -5.44 -2.67 7.76
C SER A 46 -5.24 -1.20 8.17
N ARG A 47 -4.02 -0.84 8.62
CA ARG A 47 -3.66 0.54 8.97
C ARG A 47 -3.68 1.46 7.75
N ILE A 48 -3.16 1.00 6.61
CA ILE A 48 -3.17 1.74 5.34
C ILE A 48 -4.61 2.03 4.91
N LEU A 49 -5.50 1.03 4.92
CA LEU A 49 -6.91 1.22 4.57
C LEU A 49 -7.56 2.30 5.45
N THR A 50 -7.28 2.25 6.75
CA THR A 50 -7.78 3.22 7.72
C THR A 50 -7.20 4.61 7.48
N ALA A 51 -5.89 4.73 7.28
CA ALA A 51 -5.18 6.00 7.05
C ALA A 51 -5.59 6.66 5.72
N LEU A 52 -5.84 5.86 4.69
CA LEU A 52 -6.31 6.34 3.39
C LEU A 52 -7.82 6.59 3.36
N GLY A 53 -8.57 6.08 4.34
CA GLY A 53 -10.03 6.21 4.42
C GLY A 53 -10.77 5.37 3.37
N VAL A 54 -10.23 4.20 3.02
CA VAL A 54 -10.80 3.30 2.01
C VAL A 54 -11.27 1.98 2.62
N ALA A 55 -12.26 1.36 1.99
CA ALA A 55 -12.90 0.16 2.51
C ALA A 55 -12.18 -1.13 2.09
N ASN A 56 -11.42 -1.12 1.01
CA ASN A 56 -10.78 -2.31 0.49
C ASN A 56 -9.44 -2.04 -0.19
N ARG A 57 -8.66 -3.12 -0.38
CA ARG A 57 -7.35 -3.07 -1.00
C ARG A 57 -7.37 -2.59 -2.45
N VAL A 58 -8.46 -2.80 -3.19
CA VAL A 58 -8.57 -2.34 -4.58
C VAL A 58 -8.63 -0.82 -4.61
N GLN A 59 -9.41 -0.20 -3.72
CA GLN A 59 -9.45 1.25 -3.57
C GLN A 59 -8.09 1.83 -3.14
N ALA A 60 -7.37 1.14 -2.24
CA ALA A 60 -6.02 1.55 -1.86
C ALA A 60 -5.03 1.49 -3.03
N ALA A 61 -5.07 0.41 -3.82
CA ALA A 61 -4.25 0.24 -5.03
C ALA A 61 -4.52 1.35 -6.06
N LEU A 62 -5.79 1.68 -6.30
CA LEU A 62 -6.18 2.77 -7.20
C LEU A 62 -5.66 4.12 -6.70
N LEU A 63 -5.83 4.42 -5.42
CA LEU A 63 -5.28 5.66 -4.83
C LEU A 63 -3.76 5.77 -4.95
N ALA A 64 -3.04 4.66 -4.78
CA ALA A 64 -1.60 4.63 -4.95
C ALA A 64 -1.19 4.92 -6.40
N ARG A 65 -1.88 4.31 -7.37
CA ARG A 65 -1.69 4.59 -8.80
C ARG A 65 -1.99 6.05 -9.14
N ASP A 66 -3.14 6.56 -8.72
CA ASP A 66 -3.56 7.97 -8.93
C ASP A 66 -2.59 8.98 -8.31
N ALA A 67 -1.93 8.61 -7.21
CA ALA A 67 -0.94 9.46 -6.54
C ALA A 67 0.46 9.41 -7.19
N GLY A 68 0.66 8.54 -8.18
CA GLY A 68 1.96 8.29 -8.81
C GLY A 68 2.94 7.57 -7.88
N LEU A 69 2.46 6.82 -6.88
CA LEU A 69 3.33 5.95 -6.05
C LEU A 69 3.87 4.76 -6.84
N VAL A 70 3.05 4.27 -7.76
CA VAL A 70 3.42 3.31 -8.78
C VAL A 70 3.73 4.14 -10.02
N GLY A 71 4.97 4.62 -10.09
CA GLY A 71 5.48 5.22 -11.31
C GLY A 71 5.72 4.09 -12.31
N ASP A 72 5.22 4.27 -13.52
CA ASP A 72 5.43 3.39 -14.68
C ASP A 72 6.83 2.77 -14.67
N GLY A 73 6.90 1.51 -14.27
CA GLY A 73 8.13 0.71 -14.26
C GLY A 73 7.97 -0.48 -15.17
N GLY A 74 8.12 -0.26 -16.48
CA GLY A 74 8.45 -1.30 -17.49
C GLY A 74 7.30 -2.14 -18.01
#